data_AF-A0A078IEG3-F1
#
_entry.id   AF-A0A078IEG3-F1
#
_cell.length_a   1.000
_cell.length_b   1.000
_cell.length_c   1.000
_cell.angle_alpha   90.00
_cell.angle_beta   90.00
_cell.angle_gamma   90.00
#
_symmetry.space_group_name_H-M   'P 1'
#
loop_
_entity.id
_entity.type
_entity.pdbx_description
1 polymer ?
#
loop_
_entity_poly.entity_id
_entity_poly.type
_entity_poly.pdbx_seq_one_letter_code
_entity_poly.pdbx_strand_id
1 'polypeptide(L)' 'MEAIDELIGQWQKDRLSPSQVAEKFSKCVLYVTCEPCIMCASTLSFLGIKEVYYACGNDKFGGCGSVLLLHLESSQT' A
#
# COMPACT_ATOMS: atom_id res chain seq x y z
N MET A 1 -9.65 7.80 5.50
CA MET A 1 -9.03 7.26 6.73
C MET A 1 -9.78 6.02 7.17
N GLU A 2 -11.11 6.09 7.31
CA GLU A 2 -11.99 4.97 7.70
C GLU A 2 -11.68 3.58 7.12
N ALA A 3 -11.43 3.48 5.81
CA ALA A 3 -11.25 2.17 5.16
C ALA A 3 -10.02 1.37 5.66
N ILE A 4 -8.94 2.06 6.05
CA ILE A 4 -7.73 1.40 6.56
C ILE A 4 -7.98 0.91 7.98
N ASP A 5 -8.59 1.76 8.81
CA ASP A 5 -8.91 1.44 10.20
C ASP A 5 -9.91 0.27 10.29
N GLU A 6 -10.89 0.24 9.38
CA GLU A 6 -11.84 -0.86 9.27
C GLU A 6 -11.16 -2.18 8.88
N LEU A 7 -10.24 -2.16 7.91
CA LEU A 7 -9.46 -3.34 7.51
C LEU A 7 -8.60 -3.88 8.68
N ILE A 8 -7.92 -2.99 9.40
CA ILE A 8 -7.14 -3.36 10.59
C ILE A 8 -8.05 -3.97 11.65
N GLY A 9 -9.21 -3.37 11.90
CA GLY A 9 -10.20 -3.88 12.85
C GLY A 9 -10.73 -5.26 12.47
N GLN A 10 -10.90 -5.55 11.18
CA GLN A 10 -11.28 -6.88 10.70
C GLN A 10 -10.16 -7.91 10.91
N TRP A 11 -8.91 -7.61 10.55
CA TRP A 11 -7.80 -8.56 10.75
C TRP A 11 -7.53 -8.85 12.22
N GLN A 12 -7.72 -7.86 13.11
CA GLN A 12 -7.63 -8.07 14.55
C GLN A 12 -8.69 -9.06 15.04
N LYS A 13 -9.92 -9.00 14.53
CA LYS A 13 -10.98 -9.97 14.85
C LYS A 13 -10.63 -11.37 14.32
N ASP A 14 -10.06 -11.43 13.13
CA ASP A 14 -9.63 -12.68 12.49
C ASP A 14 -8.31 -13.25 13.07
N ARG A 15 -7.68 -12.53 14.00
CA ARG A 15 -6.39 -12.87 14.63
C ARG A 15 -5.27 -13.14 13.62
N LEU A 16 -5.27 -12.41 12.50
CA LEU A 16 -4.21 -12.52 11.50
C LEU A 16 -2.96 -11.78 11.96
N SER A 17 -1.80 -12.42 11.85
CA SER A 17 -0.52 -11.74 12.01
C SER A 17 -0.22 -10.85 10.79
N PRO A 18 0.61 -9.80 10.94
CA PRO A 18 1.07 -9.00 9.79
C PRO A 18 1.70 -9.85 8.67
N SER A 19 2.42 -10.92 9.02
CA SER A 19 3.00 -11.84 8.04
C SER A 19 1.96 -12.61 7.24
N GLN A 20 0.85 -13.03 7.86
CA GLN A 20 -0.25 -13.72 7.15
C GLN A 20 -0.99 -12.77 6.22
N VAL A 21 -1.16 -11.51 6.62
CA VAL A 21 -1.74 -10.47 5.76
C VAL A 21 -0.81 -10.22 4.58
N ALA A 22 0.48 -9.98 4.83
CA ALA A 22 1.47 -9.77 3.77
C ALA A 22 1.53 -10.95 2.80
N GLU A 23 1.48 -12.19 3.28
CA GLU A 23 1.46 -13.38 2.42
C GLU A 23 0.24 -13.38 1.47
N LYS A 24 -0.95 -13.02 1.97
CA LYS A 24 -2.16 -12.94 1.15
C LYS A 24 -2.03 -11.88 0.05
N PHE A 25 -1.55 -10.70 0.39
CA PHE A 25 -1.47 -9.55 -0.53
C PHE A 25 -0.22 -9.56 -1.43
N SER A 26 0.82 -10.33 -1.07
CA SER A 26 2.02 -10.54 -1.91
C SER A 26 1.73 -11.23 -3.25
N LYS A 27 0.54 -11.81 -3.39
CA LYS A 27 0.06 -12.42 -4.64
C LYS A 27 -0.81 -11.46 -5.46
N CYS A 28 -1.10 -10.27 -4.94
CA CYS A 28 -1.94 -9.28 -5.59
C CYS A 28 -1.11 -8.27 -6.39
N VAL A 29 -1.63 -7.90 -7.54
CA VAL A 29 -1.17 -6.76 -8.35
C VAL A 29 -2.32 -5.76 -8.43
N LEU A 30 -2.05 -4.50 -8.09
CA LEU A 30 -3.07 -3.45 -8.08
C LEU A 30 -2.97 -2.61 -9.34
N TYR A 31 -4.09 -2.47 -10.06
CA TYR A 31 -4.23 -1.53 -11.17
C TYR A 31 -5.16 -0.41 -10.75
N VAL A 32 -4.69 0.83 -10.85
CA VAL A 32 -5.44 2.03 -10.47
C VAL A 32 -5.28 3.09 -11.55
N THR A 33 -6.26 3.97 -11.73
CA THR A 33 -6.19 4.98 -12.80
C THR A 33 -5.15 6.06 -12.51
N CYS A 34 -4.97 6.46 -11.25
CA CYS A 34 -4.00 7.46 -10.86
C CYS A 34 -3.15 7.00 -9.68
N GLU A 35 -1.96 7.58 -9.59
CA GLU A 35 -0.94 7.25 -8.61
C GLU A 35 -1.52 7.29 -7.17
N PRO A 36 -1.26 6.23 -6.38
CA PRO A 36 -1.65 6.21 -4.97
C PRO A 36 -1.11 7.44 -4.24
N CYS A 37 -1.94 8.08 -3.43
CA CYS A 37 -1.46 9.15 -2.57
C CYS A 37 -0.52 8.58 -1.49
N ILE A 38 0.22 9.45 -0.79
CA ILE A 38 1.13 9.10 0.32
C ILE A 38 0.49 8.11 1.31
N MET A 39 -0.73 8.38 1.77
CA MET A 39 -1.44 7.49 2.70
C MET A 39 -1.67 6.10 2.09
N CYS A 40 -2.18 6.04 0.85
CA CYS A 40 -2.42 4.76 0.18
C CYS A 40 -1.12 4.01 -0.08
N ALA A 41 -0.08 4.68 -0.58
CA ALA A 41 1.22 4.08 -0.84
C ALA A 41 1.83 3.46 0.43
N SER A 42 1.77 4.16 1.57
CA SER A 42 2.21 3.62 2.86
C SER A 42 1.43 2.36 3.25
N THR A 43 0.11 2.36 3.09
CA THR A 43 -0.71 1.18 3.41
C THR A 43 -0.45 0.01 2.48
N LEU A 44 -0.30 0.25 1.17
CA LEU A 44 -0.01 -0.79 0.19
C LEU A 44 1.36 -1.44 0.48
N SER A 45 2.33 -0.65 0.92
CA SER A 45 3.64 -1.13 1.39
C SER A 45 3.51 -1.97 2.67
N PHE A 46 2.79 -1.47 3.69
CA PHE A 46 2.52 -2.22 4.93
C PHE A 46 1.79 -3.54 4.67
N LEU A 47 0.90 -3.55 3.68
CA LEU A 47 0.17 -4.73 3.22
C LEU A 47 1.04 -5.75 2.50
N GLY A 48 2.25 -5.38 2.05
CA GLY A 48 3.10 -6.26 1.26
C GLY A 48 2.54 -6.55 -0.14
N ILE A 49 1.85 -5.60 -0.77
CA ILE A 49 1.41 -5.74 -2.16
C ILE A 49 2.63 -5.78 -3.08
N LYS A 50 2.61 -6.70 -4.05
CA LYS A 50 3.75 -6.97 -4.90
C LYS A 50 4.04 -5.83 -5.88
N GLU A 51 3.02 -5.42 -6.63
CA GLU A 51 3.16 -4.46 -7.73
C GLU A 51 1.92 -3.56 -7.83
N VAL A 52 2.14 -2.30 -8.18
CA VAL A 52 1.08 -1.31 -8.43
C VAL A 52 1.34 -0.62 -9.76
N TYR A 53 0.34 -0.65 -10.65
CA TYR A 53 0.37 0.02 -11.94
C TYR A 53 -0.67 1.14 -11.96
N TYR A 54 -0.26 2.31 -12.44
CA TYR A 54 -1.13 3.47 -12.55
C TYR A 54 -0.98 4.21 -13.88
N ALA A 55 -2.06 4.79 -14.38
CA ALA A 55 -2.06 5.46 -15.68
C ALA A 55 -1.58 6.93 -15.60
N CYS A 56 -1.83 7.60 -14.48
CA CYS A 56 -1.59 9.03 -14.30
C CYS A 56 -0.83 9.31 -12.99
N GLY A 57 0.07 10.30 -12.97
CA GLY A 57 0.72 10.77 -11.74
C GLY A 57 -0.23 11.55 -10.84
N ASN A 58 0.12 11.69 -9.57
CA ASN A 58 -0.63 12.49 -8.60
C ASN A 58 0.23 13.64 -8.08
N ASP A 59 0.16 14.78 -8.77
CA ASP A 59 1.05 15.93 -8.55
C ASP A 59 0.93 16.57 -7.16
N LYS A 60 -0.20 16.39 -6.48
CA LYS A 60 -0.46 17.00 -5.16
C LYS A 60 -0.09 16.09 -4.00
N PHE A 61 -0.30 14.79 -4.15
CA PHE A 61 -0.22 13.85 -3.03
C PHE A 61 0.46 12.51 -3.38
N GLY A 62 1.08 12.37 -4.55
CA GLY A 62 1.62 11.10 -5.05
C GLY A 62 2.68 10.48 -4.16
N GLY A 63 2.44 9.24 -3.74
CA GLY A 63 3.31 8.46 -2.85
C GLY A 63 4.19 7.44 -3.57
N CYS A 64 4.13 7.37 -4.89
CA CYS A 64 4.93 6.47 -5.71
C CYS A 64 5.95 7.21 -6.60
N GLY A 65 6.19 8.49 -6.37
CA GLY A 65 7.26 9.25 -7.01
C GLY A 65 6.94 10.69 -7.38
N SER A 66 5.67 11.07 -7.52
CA SER A 66 5.36 12.46 -7.90
C SER A 66 5.64 13.45 -6.76
N VAL A 67 5.38 13.06 -5.50
CA VAL A 67 5.68 13.90 -4.32
C VAL A 67 6.64 13.19 -3.36
N LEU A 68 6.37 11.93 -3.05
CA LEU A 68 7.19 11.10 -2.17
C LEU A 68 7.38 9.70 -2.76
N LEU A 69 8.54 9.09 -2.51
CA LEU A 69 8.90 7.75 -2.98
C LEU A 69 8.79 6.74 -1.84
N LEU A 70 7.61 6.16 -1.61
CA LEU A 70 7.38 5.18 -0.53
C LEU A 70 7.54 3.71 -0.96
N HIS A 71 7.52 3.44 -2.26
CA HIS A 71 7.57 2.07 -2.80
C HIS A 71 8.99 1.51 -2.93
N LEU A 72 10.02 2.29 -2.57
CA LEU A 72 11.44 1.93 -2.72
C LEU A 72 12.13 1.55 -1.40
N GLU A 73 11.40 1.39 -0.30
CA GLU A 73 12.04 1.02 0.97
C GLU A 73 12.50 -0.45 0.98
N SER A 74 13.74 -0.68 0.53
CA SER A 74 14.67 -1.64 1.13
C SER A 74 16.10 -1.39 0.63
N SER A 75 16.82 -0.49 1.32
CA SER A 75 18.27 -0.54 1.59
C SER A 75 18.75 0.83 2.10
N GLN A 76 18.61 1.09 3.40
CA GLN A 76 19.61 1.87 4.12
C GLN A 76 20.23 0.92 5.14
N THR A 77 21.49 0.59 4.87
CA THR A 77 22.50 0.06 5.79
C THR A 77 22.50 0.76 7.15
#